data_AF-A0A3C0QKT4-F1
#
_entry.id   AF-A0A3C0QKT4-F1
#
_cell.length_a   1.000
_cell.length_b   1.000
_cell.length_c   1.000
_cell.angle_alpha   90.00
_cell.angle_beta   90.00
_cell.angle_gamma   90.00
#
_symmetry.space_group_name_H-M   'P 1'
#
loop_
_entity.id
_entity.type
_entity.pdbx_description
1 polymer ?
#
loop_
_entity_poly.entity_id
_entity_poly.type
_entity_poly.pdbx_seq_one_letter_code
_entity_poly.pdbx_strand_id
1 'polypeptide(L)'
;DEIHLLPPAVIEQISKLKKGIYRGESESLDLEETLIALSISATSNPAAELSMKKLEELRDCEMHMTHIPTPGDEVALKRLGINMTSDGQFSSRNLFIT
;
A
#
# COMPACT_ATOMS: atom_id res chain seq x y z
N ASP A 1 -14.41 12.38 7.05
CA ASP A 1 -13.56 11.47 6.28
C ASP A 1 -14.47 10.54 5.47
N GLU A 2 -15.06 11.07 4.39
CA GLU A 2 -16.19 10.42 3.68
C GLU A 2 -15.91 10.17 2.18
N ILE A 3 -14.73 10.60 1.70
CA ILE A 3 -14.37 10.51 0.28
C ILE A 3 -13.52 9.27 0.06
N HIS A 4 -14.03 8.34 -0.75
CA HIS A 4 -13.22 7.22 -1.23
C HIS A 4 -12.23 7.71 -2.29
N LEU A 5 -10.95 7.81 -1.92
CA LEU A 5 -9.86 8.07 -2.87
C LEU A 5 -9.65 6.88 -3.82
N LEU A 6 -9.78 5.67 -3.27
CA LEU A 6 -9.73 4.40 -4.00
C LEU A 6 -11.17 3.88 -4.16
N PRO A 7 -11.71 3.83 -5.39
CA PRO A 7 -13.05 3.30 -5.62
C PRO A 7 -13.13 1.82 -5.20
N PRO A 8 -14.22 1.37 -4.54
CA PRO A 8 -14.39 -0.03 -4.13
C PRO A 8 -14.23 -1.03 -5.27
N ALA A 9 -14.65 -0.65 -6.49
CA ALA A 9 -14.50 -1.47 -7.68
C ALA A 9 -13.03 -1.78 -8.01
N VAL A 10 -12.10 -0.84 -7.81
CA VAL A 10 -10.66 -1.04 -8.06
C VAL A 10 -10.10 -2.05 -7.07
N ILE A 11 -10.41 -1.87 -5.78
CA ILE A 11 -10.01 -2.78 -4.71
C ILE A 11 -10.53 -4.20 -4.97
N GLU A 12 -11.79 -4.32 -5.40
CA GLU A 12 -12.40 -5.61 -5.72
C GLU A 12 -11.69 -6.32 -6.89
N GLN A 13 -11.31 -5.58 -7.95
CA GLN A 13 -10.57 -6.17 -9.08
C GLN A 13 -9.18 -6.65 -8.66
N ILE A 14 -8.46 -5.88 -7.84
CA ILE A 14 -7.15 -6.29 -7.32
C ILE A 14 -7.30 -7.53 -6.43
N SER A 15 -8.31 -7.58 -5.55
CA SER A 15 -8.59 -8.76 -4.73
C SER A 15 -8.91 -10.00 -5.57
N LYS A 16 -9.70 -9.84 -6.65
CA LYS A 16 -9.97 -10.93 -7.60
C LYS A 16 -8.72 -11.42 -8.30
N LEU A 17 -7.81 -10.53 -8.68
CA LEU A 17 -6.51 -10.87 -9.26
C LEU A 17 -5.68 -11.71 -8.28
N LYS A 18 -5.49 -11.23 -7.04
CA LYS A 18 -4.68 -11.89 -6.01
C LYS A 18 -5.22 -13.27 -5.64
N LYS A 19 -6.52 -13.39 -5.34
CA LYS A 19 -7.12 -14.67 -4.95
C LYS A 19 -7.36 -15.61 -6.13
N GLY A 20 -7.96 -15.09 -7.19
CA GLY A 20 -8.46 -15.91 -8.28
C GLY A 20 -7.36 -16.37 -9.21
N ILE A 21 -6.51 -15.43 -9.65
CA ILE A 21 -5.50 -15.68 -10.68
C ILE A 21 -4.18 -16.07 -10.04
N TYR A 22 -3.67 -15.29 -9.09
CA TYR A 22 -2.39 -15.57 -8.42
C TYR A 22 -2.50 -16.68 -7.37
N ARG A 23 -3.72 -17.01 -6.94
CA ARG A 23 -3.98 -17.99 -5.87
C ARG A 23 -3.24 -17.64 -4.58
N GLY A 24 -3.03 -16.35 -4.34
CA GLY A 24 -2.40 -15.84 -3.13
C GLY A 24 -3.34 -15.93 -1.93
N GLU A 25 -2.75 -16.03 -0.74
CA GLU A 25 -3.49 -16.12 0.53
C GLU A 25 -4.00 -14.76 1.03
N SER A 26 -3.35 -13.66 0.64
CA SER A 26 -3.71 -12.32 1.14
C SER A 26 -4.78 -11.65 0.30
N GLU A 27 -5.84 -11.18 0.98
CA GLU A 27 -6.88 -10.33 0.39
C GLU A 27 -6.55 -8.84 0.49
N SER A 28 -5.56 -8.48 1.31
CA SER A 28 -5.18 -7.09 1.56
C SER A 28 -4.27 -6.57 0.46
N LEU A 29 -4.43 -5.29 0.14
CA LEU A 29 -3.47 -4.57 -0.68
C LEU A 29 -2.26 -4.22 0.20
N ASP A 30 -1.06 -4.42 -0.34
CA ASP A 30 0.14 -3.80 0.21
C ASP A 30 0.25 -2.34 -0.25
N LEU A 31 1.23 -1.62 0.28
CA LEU A 31 1.41 -0.21 -0.05
C LEU A 31 1.76 0.01 -1.52
N GLU A 32 2.55 -0.86 -2.16
CA GLU A 32 2.90 -0.71 -3.58
C GLU A 32 1.64 -0.79 -4.45
N GLU A 33 0.81 -1.82 -4.23
CA GLU A 33 -0.46 -1.99 -4.90
C GLU A 33 -1.42 -0.81 -4.64
N THR A 34 -1.45 -0.32 -3.40
CA THR A 34 -2.28 0.81 -3.00
C THR A 34 -1.88 2.09 -3.73
N LEU A 35 -0.57 2.37 -3.85
CA LEU A 35 -0.06 3.54 -4.56
C LEU A 35 -0.31 3.44 -6.07
N ILE A 36 -0.18 2.26 -6.65
CA ILE A 36 -0.54 2.03 -8.06
C ILE A 36 -2.03 2.30 -8.27
N ALA A 37 -2.90 1.73 -7.43
CA ALA A 37 -4.34 1.94 -7.51
C ALA A 37 -4.73 3.42 -7.30
N LEU A 38 -4.04 4.13 -6.40
CA LEU A 38 -4.22 5.56 -6.18
C LEU A 38 -3.83 6.36 -7.44
N SER A 39 -2.70 6.02 -8.07
CA SER A 39 -2.24 6.69 -9.30
C SER A 39 -3.23 6.54 -10.46
N ILE A 40 -3.85 5.36 -10.60
CA ILE A 40 -4.91 5.14 -11.59
C ILE A 40 -6.16 5.94 -11.22
N SER A 41 -6.53 5.97 -9.94
CA SER A 41 -7.70 6.71 -9.45
C SER A 41 -7.55 8.23 -9.66
N ALA A 42 -6.32 8.76 -9.59
CA ALA A 42 -6.02 10.17 -9.84
C ALA A 42 -6.43 10.65 -11.25
N THR A 43 -6.51 9.75 -12.24
CA THR A 43 -6.97 10.07 -13.60
C THR A 43 -8.42 10.55 -13.67
N SER A 44 -9.25 10.17 -12.69
CA SER A 44 -10.70 10.44 -12.68
C SER A 44 -11.23 11.00 -11.36
N ASN A 45 -10.40 11.04 -10.31
CA ASN A 45 -10.74 11.57 -9.00
C ASN A 45 -9.77 12.71 -8.60
N PRO A 46 -10.23 13.98 -8.61
CA PRO A 46 -9.40 15.12 -8.22
C PRO A 46 -8.83 15.03 -6.79
N ALA A 47 -9.52 14.37 -5.87
CA ALA A 47 -9.03 14.18 -4.51
C ALA A 47 -7.87 13.18 -4.47
N ALA A 48 -7.90 12.14 -5.32
CA ALA A 48 -6.79 11.20 -5.47
C ALA A 48 -5.57 11.88 -6.11
N GLU A 49 -5.78 12.73 -7.12
CA GLU A 49 -4.72 13.55 -7.73
C GLU A 49 -4.08 14.51 -6.72
N LEU A 50 -4.88 15.15 -5.86
CA LEU A 50 -4.34 15.97 -4.78
C LEU A 50 -3.52 15.14 -3.80
N SER A 51 -3.98 13.93 -3.47
CA SER A 51 -3.27 13.00 -2.58
C SER A 51 -1.93 12.56 -3.17
N MET A 52 -1.87 12.28 -4.48
CA MET A 52 -0.62 11.95 -5.19
C MET A 52 0.42 13.06 -5.05
N LYS A 53 0.01 14.33 -5.17
CA LYS A 53 0.92 15.49 -4.99
C LYS A 53 1.45 15.62 -3.57
N LYS A 54 0.69 15.15 -2.59
CA LYS A 54 1.08 15.17 -1.17
C LYS A 54 2.05 14.06 -0.78
N LEU A 55 2.24 13.03 -1.60
CA LEU A 55 3.19 11.95 -1.32
C LEU A 55 4.64 12.45 -1.21
N GLU A 56 5.02 13.50 -1.93
CA GLU A 56 6.36 14.10 -1.84
C GLU A 56 6.66 14.66 -0.44
N GLU A 57 5.63 15.11 0.26
CA GLU A 57 5.74 15.68 1.62
C GLU A 57 6.05 14.59 2.67
N LEU A 58 5.92 13.30 2.32
CA LEU A 58 6.25 12.18 3.20
C LEU A 58 7.75 11.84 3.22
N ARG A 59 8.53 12.41 2.31
CA ARG A 59 9.98 12.21 2.30
C ARG A 59 10.59 12.73 3.60
N ASP A 60 11.53 11.98 4.15
CA ASP A 60 12.22 12.24 5.41
C ASP A 60 11.31 12.29 6.65
N CYS A 61 10.04 11.88 6.51
CA CYS A 61 9.16 11.68 7.67
C CYS A 61 9.52 10.39 8.41
N GLU A 62 9.22 10.37 9.70
CA GLU A 62 9.43 9.21 10.57
C GLU A 62 8.16 8.36 10.67
N MET A 63 8.29 7.05 10.52
CA MET A 63 7.20 6.09 10.67
C MET A 63 7.63 4.91 11.55
N HIS A 64 6.72 4.46 12.41
CA HIS A 64 6.92 3.27 13.23
C HIS A 64 5.84 2.22 12.95
N MET A 65 6.27 0.95 12.87
CA MET A 65 5.39 -0.20 12.69
C MET A 65 5.55 -1.19 13.83
N THR A 66 4.45 -1.77 14.30
CA THR A 66 4.49 -2.79 15.38
C THR A 66 4.96 -4.17 14.90
N HIS A 67 5.31 -4.30 13.61
CA HIS A 67 5.80 -5.51 12.97
C HIS A 67 6.73 -5.14 11.82
N ILE A 68 7.59 -6.08 11.42
CA ILE A 68 8.45 -5.98 10.25
C ILE A 68 7.55 -5.90 9.00
N PRO A 69 7.74 -4.89 8.12
CA PRO A 69 6.94 -4.70 6.92
C PRO A 69 7.05 -5.91 5.98
N THR A 70 6.01 -6.12 5.17
CA THR A 70 6.11 -7.08 4.07
C THR A 70 7.00 -6.51 2.95
N PRO A 71 7.56 -7.35 2.05
CA PRO A 71 8.38 -6.83 0.95
C PRO A 71 7.67 -5.78 0.08
N GLY A 72 6.38 -5.94 -0.21
CA GLY A 72 5.59 -4.97 -0.97
C GLY A 72 5.49 -3.62 -0.27
N ASP A 73 5.26 -3.63 1.06
CA ASP A 73 5.24 -2.41 1.86
C ASP A 73 6.63 -1.75 1.95
N GLU A 74 7.67 -2.54 2.22
CA GLU A 74 9.04 -2.07 2.41
C GLU A 74 9.56 -1.36 1.14
N VAL A 75 9.32 -1.95 -0.03
CA VAL A 75 9.74 -1.37 -1.32
C VAL A 75 9.09 0.00 -1.53
N ALA A 76 7.79 0.12 -1.29
CA ALA A 76 7.07 1.38 -1.47
C ALA A 76 7.49 2.44 -0.43
N LEU A 77 7.58 2.08 0.85
CA LEU A 77 8.01 2.99 1.93
C LEU A 77 9.42 3.53 1.67
N LYS A 78 10.33 2.66 1.23
CA LYS A 78 11.70 3.06 0.88
C LYS A 78 11.75 4.00 -0.33
N ARG A 79 10.92 3.77 -1.36
CA ARG A 79 10.84 4.65 -2.53
C ARG A 79 10.27 6.03 -2.18
N LEU A 80 9.30 6.08 -1.26
CA LEU A 80 8.78 7.34 -0.71
C LEU A 80 9.82 8.11 0.13
N GLY A 81 10.90 7.45 0.55
CA GLY A 81 11.95 8.08 1.36
C GLY A 81 11.52 8.31 2.81
N ILE A 82 10.64 7.46 3.33
CA ILE A 82 10.21 7.51 4.74
C ILE A 82 11.26 6.81 5.60
N ASN A 83 11.64 7.44 6.71
CA ASN A 83 12.51 6.86 7.72
C ASN A 83 11.68 5.92 8.61
N MET A 84 11.88 4.61 8.44
CA MET A 84 11.05 3.60 9.10
C MET A 84 11.79 2.89 10.23
N THR A 85 11.09 2.69 11.35
CA THR A 85 11.45 1.73 12.41
C THR A 85 10.35 0.68 12.56
N SER A 86 10.71 -0.51 13.05
CA SER A 86 9.72 -1.54 13.39
C SER A 86 10.10 -2.32 14.64
N ASP A 87 9.10 -2.85 15.33
CA ASP A 87 9.31 -3.92 16.31
C ASP A 87 9.76 -5.20 15.61
N GLY A 88 10.61 -6.01 16.26
CA GLY A 88 11.16 -7.26 15.72
C GLY A 88 10.17 -8.43 15.62
N GLN A 89 8.89 -8.14 15.33
CA GLN A 89 7.81 -9.12 15.20
C GLN A 89 7.48 -9.34 13.73
N PHE A 90 7.33 -10.58 13.29
CA PHE A 90 6.92 -10.86 11.91
C PHE A 90 5.46 -10.47 11.67
N SER A 91 5.17 -9.96 10.47
CA SER A 91 3.81 -9.60 10.04
C SER A 91 2.87 -10.80 9.86
N SER A 92 3.41 -12.02 9.80
CA SER A 92 2.61 -13.25 9.78
C SER A 92 3.37 -14.43 10.42
N ARG A 93 2.67 -15.58 10.56
CA ARG A 93 3.30 -16.84 10.98
C ARG A 93 4.20 -17.46 9.90
N ASN A 94 4.09 -17.00 8.66
CA ASN A 94 4.97 -17.39 7.56
C ASN A 94 6.18 -16.47 7.54
N LEU A 95 7.36 -17.04 7.74
CA LEU A 95 8.63 -16.31 7.77
C LEU A 95 9.03 -15.74 6.40
N PHE A 96 8.53 -16.35 5.32
CA PHE A 96 8.77 -15.92 3.95
C PHE A 96 7.44 -15.50 3.33
N ILE A 97 7.23 -14.20 3.25
CA ILE A 97 6.13 -13.60 2.49
C ILE A 97 6.74 -13.17 1.15
N THR A 98 6.22 -13.71 0.06
CA THR A 98 6.60 -13.36 -1.33
C THR A 98 5.56 -12.48 -1.97
#